data_AF-A0A7U4SU70-F1
#
_entry.id   AF-A0A7U4SU70-F1
#
_cell.length_a   1.000
_cell.length_b   1.000
_cell.length_c   1.000
_cell.angle_alpha   90.00
_cell.angle_beta   90.00
_cell.angle_gamma   90.00
#
_symmetry.space_group_name_H-M   'P 1'
#
loop_
_entity.id
_entity.type
_entity.pdbx_description
1 polymer ?
#
loop_
_entity_poly.entity_id
_entity_poly.type
_entity_poly.pdbx_seq_one_letter_code
_entity_poly.pdbx_strand_id
1 'polypeptide(L)'
;MSADDLSHAVPLSLDDPPKLLFWDWDVACIAMFGIMSGLGTGYPIVGFLLGIGLAWAYSHFFKSDLHPGIAAHLIAWIAGMPTPSDLPPTHLREFKG
;
A
#
# COMPACT_ATOMS: atom_id res chain seq x y z
N MET A 1 -3.21 20.73 -6.78
CA MET A 1 -3.68 20.36 -5.42
C MET A 1 -2.49 19.81 -4.67
N SER A 2 -2.35 20.09 -3.37
CA SER A 2 -1.24 19.53 -2.58
C SER A 2 -1.45 18.03 -2.35
N ALA A 3 -0.39 17.29 -1.99
CA ALA A 3 -0.50 15.86 -1.70
C ALA A 3 -1.50 15.56 -0.55
N ASP A 4 -1.63 16.46 0.42
CA ASP A 4 -2.56 16.33 1.55
C ASP A 4 -4.04 16.34 1.12
N ASP A 5 -4.38 17.12 0.09
CA ASP A 5 -5.76 17.21 -0.45
C ASP A 5 -6.25 15.88 -1.05
N LEU A 6 -5.32 15.01 -1.47
CA LEU A 6 -5.64 13.74 -2.12
C LEU A 6 -5.71 12.56 -1.15
N SER A 7 -5.42 12.76 0.14
CA SER A 7 -5.41 11.69 1.16
C SER A 7 -6.72 10.89 1.22
N HIS A 8 -7.85 11.56 1.02
CA HIS A 8 -9.19 10.96 1.02
C HIS A 8 -9.78 10.71 -0.37
N ALA A 9 -9.06 11.06 -1.44
CA ALA A 9 -9.53 10.83 -2.80
C ALA A 9 -9.57 9.33 -3.10
N VAL A 10 -10.67 8.90 -3.73
CA VAL A 10 -10.80 7.54 -4.26
C VAL A 10 -9.96 7.46 -5.54
N PRO A 11 -9.06 6.47 -5.69
CA PRO A 11 -8.32 6.25 -6.93
C PRO A 11 -9.27 6.02 -8.10
N LEU A 12 -9.12 6.80 -9.17
CA LEU A 12 -9.92 6.71 -10.39
C LEU A 12 -9.09 6.22 -11.59
N SER A 13 -7.78 6.36 -11.53
CA SER A 13 -6.84 5.95 -12.57
C SER A 13 -6.00 4.74 -12.14
N LEU A 14 -5.35 4.08 -13.11
CA LEU A 14 -4.43 2.97 -12.84
C LEU A 14 -3.13 3.44 -12.17
N ASP A 15 -2.73 4.69 -12.43
CA ASP A 15 -1.48 5.28 -11.93
C ASP A 15 -1.66 5.91 -10.55
N ASP A 16 -2.91 6.05 -10.09
CA ASP A 16 -3.23 6.54 -8.76
C ASP A 16 -2.71 5.54 -7.70
N PRO A 17 -2.16 6.04 -6.57
CA PRO A 17 -1.64 5.16 -5.53
C PRO A 17 -2.76 4.28 -4.97
N PRO A 18 -2.51 2.97 -4.78
CA PRO A 18 -3.50 2.07 -4.21
C PRO A 18 -3.76 2.43 -2.74
N LYS A 19 -5.05 2.49 -2.39
CA LYS A 19 -5.52 2.85 -1.05
C LYS A 19 -6.45 1.80 -0.47
N LEU A 20 -6.42 1.69 0.86
CA LEU A 20 -7.48 1.06 1.64
C LEU A 20 -8.13 2.13 2.53
N LEU A 21 -9.32 2.59 2.14
CA LEU A 21 -9.97 3.74 2.76
C LEU A 21 -9.05 4.98 2.71
N PHE A 22 -8.62 5.50 3.86
CA PHE A 22 -7.72 6.64 4.00
C PHE A 22 -6.27 6.23 4.28
N TRP A 23 -5.98 4.92 4.24
CA TRP A 23 -4.63 4.39 4.39
C TRP A 23 -4.05 4.07 3.04
N ASP A 24 -2.75 4.27 2.89
CA ASP A 24 -2.04 3.64 1.80
C ASP A 24 -2.10 2.12 1.95
N TRP A 25 -2.26 1.43 0.81
CA TRP A 25 -2.53 0.00 0.80
C TRP A 25 -1.47 -0.85 1.53
N ASP A 26 -0.19 -0.53 1.35
CA ASP A 26 0.94 -1.21 1.99
C ASP A 26 0.98 -1.02 3.52
N VAL A 27 0.73 0.20 4.00
CA VAL A 27 0.62 0.51 5.43
C VAL A 27 -0.55 -0.25 6.04
N ALA A 28 -1.69 -0.31 5.33
CA ALA A 28 -2.86 -1.05 5.76
C ALA A 28 -2.60 -2.57 5.82
N CYS A 29 -1.86 -3.12 4.85
CA CYS A 29 -1.47 -4.52 4.84
C CYS A 29 -0.62 -4.88 6.07
N ILE A 30 0.33 -4.03 6.47
CA ILE A 30 1.16 -4.24 7.66
C ILE A 30 0.30 -4.26 8.93
N ALA A 31 -0.59 -3.28 9.09
CA ALA A 31 -1.49 -3.24 10.23
C ALA A 31 -2.39 -4.49 10.29
N MET A 32 -3.00 -4.85 9.15
CA MET A 32 -3.86 -6.02 9.04
C MET A 32 -3.11 -7.31 9.37
N PHE A 33 -1.87 -7.45 8.88
CA PHE A 33 -1.03 -8.62 9.15
C PHE A 33 -0.76 -8.81 10.66
N GLY A 34 -0.44 -7.72 11.38
CA GLY A 34 -0.24 -7.77 12.83
C GLY A 34 -1.52 -8.16 13.58
N ILE A 35 -2.65 -7.55 13.21
CA ILE A 35 -3.96 -7.85 13.80
C ILE A 35 -4.32 -9.33 13.59
N MET A 36 -4.27 -9.81 12.34
CA MET A 36 -4.57 -11.20 11.99
C MET A 36 -3.66 -12.19 12.71
N SER A 37 -2.37 -11.87 12.86
CA SER A 37 -1.42 -12.68 13.61
C SER A 37 -1.76 -12.76 15.10
N GLY A 38 -2.22 -11.66 15.70
CA GLY A 38 -2.72 -11.65 17.08
C GLY A 38 -3.95 -12.51 17.27
N LEU A 39 -4.92 -12.43 16.35
CA LEU A 39 -6.08 -13.30 16.36
C LEU A 39 -5.69 -14.77 16.22
N GLY A 40 -4.81 -15.10 15.28
CA GLY A 40 -4.37 -16.48 15.02
C GLY A 40 -3.58 -17.11 16.16
N THR A 41 -2.90 -16.31 16.99
CA THR A 41 -2.10 -16.78 18.13
C THR A 41 -2.84 -16.71 19.47
N GLY A 42 -4.08 -16.20 19.49
CA GLY A 42 -4.87 -16.05 20.73
C GLY A 42 -4.56 -14.79 21.54
N TYR A 43 -3.75 -13.86 21.01
CA TYR A 43 -3.39 -12.60 21.65
C TYR A 43 -3.87 -11.39 20.82
N PRO A 44 -5.20 -11.17 20.69
CA PRO A 44 -5.74 -10.17 19.77
C PRO A 44 -5.29 -8.74 20.10
N ILE A 45 -5.23 -8.39 21.39
CA ILE A 45 -4.79 -7.04 21.83
C ILE A 45 -3.32 -6.81 21.47
N VAL A 46 -2.46 -7.81 21.69
CA VAL A 46 -1.03 -7.71 21.38
C VAL A 46 -0.82 -7.56 19.87
N GLY A 47 -1.49 -8.39 19.06
CA GLY A 47 -1.38 -8.27 17.60
C GLY A 47 -1.94 -6.95 17.07
N PHE A 48 -3.01 -6.42 17.67
CA PHE A 48 -3.52 -5.09 17.32
C PHE A 48 -2.48 -4.00 17.59
N LEU A 49 -1.93 -3.94 18.81
CA LEU A 49 -0.92 -2.94 19.16
C LEU A 49 0.34 -3.06 18.31
N LEU A 50 0.81 -4.29 18.06
CA LEU A 50 1.94 -4.55 17.18
C LEU A 50 1.65 -4.15 15.73
N GLY A 51 0.48 -4.50 15.20
CA GLY A 51 0.08 -4.15 13.84
C GLY A 51 0.05 -2.64 13.62
N ILE A 52 -0.63 -1.90 14.49
CA ILE A 52 -0.69 -0.45 14.41
C ILE A 52 0.70 0.18 14.62
N GLY A 53 1.47 -0.30 15.60
CA GLY A 53 2.82 0.20 15.88
C GLY A 53 3.79 -0.01 14.72
N LEU A 54 3.76 -1.19 14.10
CA LEU A 54 4.58 -1.50 12.91
C LEU A 54 4.15 -0.68 11.70
N ALA A 55 2.85 -0.52 11.46
CA ALA A 55 2.35 0.30 10.36
C ALA A 55 2.75 1.78 10.51
N TRP A 56 2.66 2.32 11.73
CA TRP A 56 3.14 3.67 12.04
C TRP A 56 4.65 3.80 11.82
N ALA A 57 5.44 2.86 12.35
CA ALA A 57 6.90 2.89 12.19
C ALA A 57 7.32 2.79 10.72
N TYR A 58 6.64 1.92 9.95
CA TYR A 58 6.84 1.81 8.50
C TYR A 58 6.51 3.12 7.78
N SER A 59 5.33 3.69 8.02
CA SER A 59 4.90 4.93 7.40
C SER A 59 5.85 6.10 7.71
N HIS A 60 6.29 6.21 8.96
CA HIS A 60 7.05 7.36 9.42
C HIS A 60 8.55 7.28 9.09
N PHE A 61 9.18 6.13 9.29
CA PHE A 61 10.64 5.99 9.16
C PHE A 61 11.10 5.42 7.82
N PHE A 62 10.26 4.60 7.18
CA PHE A 62 10.67 3.85 6.01
C PHE A 62 10.00 4.31 4.73
N LYS A 63 8.84 4.97 4.78
CA LYS A 63 8.05 5.31 3.60
C LYS A 63 8.00 6.80 3.26
N SER A 64 8.27 7.68 4.23
CA SER A 64 8.05 9.14 4.13
C SER A 64 8.59 9.80 2.85
N ASP A 65 9.75 9.36 2.35
CA ASP A 65 10.40 9.92 1.15
C ASP A 65 10.32 9.02 -0.10
N LEU A 66 9.58 7.90 -0.05
CA LEU A 66 9.46 6.98 -1.18
C LEU A 66 8.21 7.22 -2.02
N HIS A 67 8.28 6.75 -3.27
CA HIS A 67 7.16 6.80 -4.20
C HIS A 67 5.90 6.13 -3.61
N PRO A 68 4.72 6.75 -3.72
CA PRO A 68 3.45 6.12 -3.33
C PRO A 68 3.28 4.74 -3.99
N GLY A 69 2.96 3.70 -3.22
CA GLY A 69 2.87 2.34 -3.76
C GLY A 69 4.22 1.68 -4.09
N ILE A 70 5.32 2.12 -3.48
CA ILE A 70 6.65 1.52 -3.64
C ILE A 70 6.65 0.00 -3.36
N ALA A 71 5.84 -0.47 -2.42
CA ALA A 71 5.76 -1.91 -2.12
C ALA A 71 5.30 -2.73 -3.34
N ALA A 72 4.31 -2.25 -4.08
CA ALA A 72 3.83 -2.91 -5.29
C ALA A 72 4.90 -2.90 -6.40
N HIS A 73 5.63 -1.80 -6.54
CA HIS A 73 6.76 -1.70 -7.47
C HIS A 73 7.88 -2.69 -7.11
N LEU A 74 8.22 -2.79 -5.83
CA LEU A 74 9.26 -3.70 -5.36
C LEU A 74 8.89 -5.16 -5.61
N ILE A 75 7.63 -5.54 -5.32
CA ILE A 75 7.11 -6.89 -5.63
C ILE A 75 7.18 -7.14 -7.14
N ALA A 76 6.77 -6.17 -7.96
CA ALA A 76 6.84 -6.29 -9.41
C ALA A 76 8.27 -6.51 -9.92
N TRP A 77 9.27 -5.84 -9.32
CA TRP A 77 10.67 -6.03 -9.69
C TRP A 77 11.27 -7.36 -9.21
N ILE A 78 10.94 -7.79 -8.00
CA ILE A 78 11.55 -8.99 -7.39
C ILE A 78 10.87 -10.27 -7.86
N ALA A 79 9.54 -10.30 -7.85
CA ALA A 79 8.76 -11.50 -8.14
C ALA A 79 8.25 -11.56 -9.59
N GLY A 80 8.33 -10.43 -10.31
CA GLY A 80 7.57 -10.25 -11.54
C GLY A 80 6.08 -10.06 -11.25
N MET A 81 5.39 -9.35 -12.14
CA MET A 81 3.92 -9.26 -12.12
C MET A 81 3.40 -9.72 -13.47
N PRO A 82 2.35 -10.56 -13.51
CA PRO A 82 1.74 -10.96 -14.76
C PRO A 82 1.19 -9.72 -15.47
N THR A 83 1.43 -9.64 -16.78
CA THR A 83 0.86 -8.56 -17.59
C THR A 83 -0.65 -8.68 -17.55
N PRO A 84 -1.40 -7.66 -17.09
CA PRO A 84 -2.85 -7.73 -17.07
C PRO A 84 -3.37 -7.89 -18.49
N SER A 85 -4.20 -8.91 -18.75
CA SER A 85 -4.72 -9.22 -20.09
C SER A 85 -5.56 -8.09 -20.67
N ASP A 86 -6.22 -7.33 -19.80
CA ASP A 86 -7.22 -6.33 -20.16
C ASP A 86 -6.59 -4.94 -20.34
N LEU A 87 -5.28 -4.81 -20.12
CA LEU A 87 -4.55 -3.57 -20.26
C LEU A 87 -3.60 -3.63 -21.46
N PRO A 88 -3.48 -2.56 -22.26
CA PRO A 88 -2.53 -2.52 -23.37
C PRO A 88 -1.10 -2.73 -22.87
N PRO A 89 -0.16 -3.20 -23.71
CA PRO A 89 1.26 -3.28 -23.35
C PRO A 89 1.78 -1.99 -22.71
N THR A 90 2.64 -2.10 -21.69
CA THR A 90 3.12 -0.95 -20.90
C THR A 90 3.79 0.14 -21.74
N HIS A 91 4.49 -0.21 -22.82
CA HIS A 91 5.13 0.74 -23.74
C HIS A 91 4.15 1.55 -24.60
N LEU A 92 2.86 1.21 -24.60
CA LEU A 92 1.80 1.96 -25.28
C LEU A 92 0.97 2.81 -24.31
N ARG A 93 1.27 2.75 -23.00
CA ARG A 93 0.53 3.51 -21.98
C ARG A 93 1.16 4.88 -21.80
N GLU A 94 0.31 5.87 -21.62
CA GLU A 94 0.70 7.19 -21.15
C GLU A 94 0.49 7.25 -19.64
N PHE A 95 1.48 7.76 -18.93
CA PHE A 95 1.39 7.99 -17.49
C PHE A 95 0.44 9.16 -17.20
N LYS A 96 -0.58 8.92 -16.38
CA LYS A 96 -1.52 9.93 -15.89
C LYS A 96 -1.25 10.22 -14.41
N GLY A 97 -0.17 10.97 -14.15
CA GLY A 97 0.20 11.46 -12.82
C GLY A 97 -0.54 12.72 -12.40
#